data_AF-A0A080MFD1-F1
#
_entry.id   AF-A0A080MFD1-F1
#
_cell.length_a   1.000
_cell.length_b   1.000
_cell.length_c   1.000
_cell.angle_alpha   90.00
_cell.angle_beta   90.00
_cell.angle_gamma   90.00
#
_symmetry.space_group_name_H-M   'P 1'
#
loop_
_entity.id
_entity.type
_entity.pdbx_description
1 polymer ?
#
loop_
_entity_poly.entity_id
_entity_poly.type
_entity_poly.pdbx_seq_one_letter_code
_entity_poly.pdbx_strand_id
1 'polypeptide(L)'
;MAEVVFYEKAGCAGNARQKALLVAAGHQLVVRDLRDQFWSNVRLLEFLGDLPVTQWFNPVAPAIKAGTIVPYRLDERSALALLRHNPLLIRRPLLQVGEERRVGFDVAAIDAWIGLRELPAGDLEACQRNRGAVRTFHVQTAGGAAYPCRFDEPPADASRCRP
;
A
#
# COMPACT_ATOMS: atom_id res chain seq x y z
N MET A 1 -19.83 -15.54 -2.46
CA MET A 1 -18.36 -15.73 -2.51
C MET A 1 -17.90 -15.35 -3.90
N ALA A 2 -16.94 -14.44 -4.01
CA ALA A 2 -16.40 -13.94 -5.28
C ALA A 2 -14.90 -14.29 -5.37
N GLU A 3 -14.41 -14.48 -6.59
CA GLU A 3 -12.97 -14.56 -6.87
C GLU A 3 -12.50 -13.17 -7.30
N VAL A 4 -11.60 -12.58 -6.50
CA VAL A 4 -11.07 -11.24 -6.71
C VAL A 4 -9.63 -11.34 -7.20
N VAL A 5 -9.38 -10.89 -8.42
CA VAL A 5 -8.01 -10.69 -8.91
C VAL A 5 -7.52 -9.33 -8.44
N PHE A 6 -6.48 -9.32 -7.61
CA PHE A 6 -5.94 -8.14 -6.96
C PHE A 6 -4.57 -7.82 -7.54
N TYR A 7 -4.50 -6.78 -8.36
CA TYR A 7 -3.25 -6.35 -8.96
C TYR A 7 -2.55 -5.32 -8.08
N GLU A 8 -1.31 -5.63 -7.69
CA GLU A 8 -0.53 -4.78 -6.80
C GLU A 8 0.94 -4.65 -7.19
N LYS A 9 1.70 -3.89 -6.41
CA LYS A 9 3.15 -4.01 -6.34
C LYS A 9 3.47 -4.65 -4.99
N ALA A 10 4.25 -5.73 -4.98
CA ALA A 10 4.67 -6.36 -3.74
C ALA A 10 5.34 -5.36 -2.78
N GLY A 11 5.10 -5.53 -1.47
CA GLY A 11 5.76 -4.76 -0.41
C GLY A 11 5.04 -3.49 0.08
N CYS A 12 3.76 -3.29 -0.24
CA CYS A 12 2.98 -2.17 0.30
C CYS A 12 2.14 -2.59 1.51
N ALA A 13 2.40 -1.99 2.69
CA ALA A 13 1.68 -2.30 3.93
C ALA A 13 0.16 -2.01 3.86
N GLY A 14 -0.26 -1.01 3.08
CA GLY A 14 -1.67 -0.68 2.88
C GLY A 14 -2.44 -1.81 2.19
N ASN A 15 -1.81 -2.47 1.21
CA ASN A 15 -2.44 -3.55 0.48
C ASN A 15 -2.66 -4.80 1.36
N ALA A 16 -1.78 -5.05 2.33
CA ALA A 16 -1.96 -6.17 3.25
C ALA A 16 -3.30 -6.08 4.01
N ARG A 17 -3.68 -4.88 4.46
CA ARG A 17 -4.97 -4.64 5.13
C ARG A 17 -6.16 -4.84 4.18
N GLN A 18 -6.07 -4.29 2.97
CA GLN A 18 -7.11 -4.43 1.94
C GLN A 18 -7.37 -5.90 1.58
N LYS A 19 -6.30 -6.68 1.39
CA LYS A 19 -6.37 -8.11 1.11
C LYS A 19 -6.98 -8.89 2.29
N ALA A 20 -6.57 -8.58 3.52
CA ALA A 20 -7.13 -9.21 4.72
C ALA A 20 -8.64 -8.97 4.83
N LEU A 21 -9.11 -7.76 4.50
CA LEU A 21 -10.52 -7.41 4.51
C LEU A 21 -11.33 -8.25 3.50
N LEU A 22 -10.82 -8.40 2.27
CA LEU A 22 -11.47 -9.24 1.24
C LEU A 22 -11.55 -10.72 1.66
N VAL A 23 -10.49 -11.25 2.26
CA VAL A 23 -10.45 -12.63 2.76
C VAL A 23 -11.41 -12.81 3.95
N ALA A 24 -11.48 -11.84 4.88
CA ALA A 24 -12.39 -11.88 6.02
C ALA A 24 -13.87 -11.85 5.60
N ALA A 25 -14.19 -11.13 4.52
CA ALA A 25 -15.50 -11.17 3.87
C ALA A 25 -15.84 -12.53 3.23
N GLY A 26 -14.87 -13.44 3.15
CA GLY A 26 -15.02 -14.78 2.58
C GLY A 26 -14.90 -14.82 1.06
N HIS A 27 -14.16 -13.88 0.48
CA HIS A 27 -13.79 -13.92 -0.94
C HIS A 27 -12.46 -14.66 -1.14
N GLN A 28 -12.29 -15.21 -2.34
CA GLN A 28 -11.02 -15.77 -2.77
C GLN A 28 -10.19 -14.68 -3.44
N LEU A 29 -8.87 -14.70 -3.23
CA LEU A 29 -7.98 -13.65 -3.67
C LEU A 29 -6.85 -14.20 -4.52
N VAL A 30 -6.76 -13.73 -5.76
CA VAL A 30 -5.66 -14.03 -6.68
C VAL A 30 -4.81 -12.78 -6.83
N VAL A 31 -3.66 -12.76 -6.15
CA VAL A 31 -2.76 -11.60 -6.17
C VAL A 31 -1.82 -11.67 -7.37
N ARG A 32 -1.69 -10.56 -8.11
CA ARG A 32 -0.78 -10.45 -9.26
C ARG A 32 0.06 -9.17 -9.15
N ASP A 33 1.35 -9.24 -9.47
CA ASP A 33 2.18 -8.02 -9.56
C ASP A 33 1.93 -7.31 -10.89
N LEU A 34 1.68 -6.00 -10.85
CA LEU A 34 1.46 -5.15 -12.03
C LEU A 34 2.62 -5.21 -13.02
N ARG A 35 3.86 -5.42 -12.55
CA ARG A 35 5.07 -5.47 -13.38
C ARG A 35 5.16 -6.75 -14.22
N ASP A 36 4.53 -7.82 -13.75
CA ASP A 36 4.58 -9.13 -14.39
C ASP A 36 3.43 -9.32 -15.41
N GLN A 37 2.60 -8.29 -15.59
CA GLN A 37 1.47 -8.32 -16.51
C GLN A 37 1.77 -7.54 -17.79
N PHE A 38 1.29 -8.07 -18.91
CA PHE A 38 1.20 -7.30 -20.14
C PHE A 38 -0.02 -6.37 -20.13
N TRP A 39 0.23 -5.09 -20.39
CA TRP A 39 -0.79 -4.05 -20.47
C TRP A 39 -0.94 -3.57 -21.92
N SER A 40 -2.09 -3.89 -22.53
CA SER A 40 -2.54 -3.25 -23.76
C SER A 40 -3.36 -2.00 -23.45
N ASN A 41 -3.53 -1.12 -24.44
CA ASN A 41 -4.43 0.03 -24.30
C ASN A 41 -5.83 -0.42 -23.91
N VAL A 42 -6.35 -1.46 -24.58
CA VAL A 42 -7.68 -2.02 -24.32
C VAL A 42 -7.78 -2.48 -22.87
N ARG A 43 -6.85 -3.32 -22.40
CA ARG A 43 -6.87 -3.84 -21.03
C ARG A 43 -6.79 -2.72 -19.99
N LEU A 44 -6.00 -1.66 -20.23
CA LEU A 44 -5.95 -0.51 -19.34
C LEU A 44 -7.27 0.25 -19.29
N LEU A 45 -7.89 0.46 -20.45
CA LEU A 45 -9.18 1.15 -20.55
C LEU A 45 -10.32 0.36 -19.91
N GLU A 46 -10.26 -0.97 -19.86
CA GLU A 46 -11.24 -1.77 -19.11
C GLU A 46 -11.25 -1.46 -17.60
N PHE A 47 -10.16 -0.91 -17.05
CA PHE A 47 -10.11 -0.44 -15.65
C PHE A 47 -10.31 1.07 -15.55
N LEU A 48 -9.78 1.82 -16.51
CA LEU A 48 -9.55 3.26 -16.38
C LEU A 48 -10.52 4.12 -17.19
N GLY A 49 -11.23 3.53 -18.15
CA GLY A 49 -12.03 4.24 -19.16
C GLY A 49 -13.15 5.10 -18.56
N ASP A 50 -13.69 4.70 -17.42
CA ASP A 50 -14.74 5.45 -16.72
C ASP A 50 -14.20 6.59 -15.83
N LEU A 51 -12.88 6.73 -15.74
CA LEU A 51 -12.21 7.71 -14.90
C LEU A 51 -11.53 8.79 -15.75
N PRO A 52 -11.45 10.05 -15.26
CA PRO A 52 -10.62 11.05 -15.92
C PRO A 52 -9.14 10.64 -15.87
N VAL A 53 -8.38 11.02 -16.89
CA VAL A 53 -6.94 10.67 -17.05
C VAL A 53 -6.11 11.01 -15.80
N THR A 54 -6.44 12.10 -15.11
CA THR A 54 -5.75 12.50 -13.87
C THR A 54 -5.84 11.45 -12.76
N GLN A 55 -6.90 10.65 -12.74
CA GLN A 55 -7.13 9.60 -11.76
C GLN A 55 -6.53 8.25 -12.15
N TRP A 56 -5.91 8.13 -13.32
CA TRP A 56 -5.28 6.89 -13.74
C TRP A 56 -3.94 6.63 -13.08
N PHE A 57 -3.33 7.70 -12.57
CA PHE A 57 -1.97 7.69 -12.07
C PHE A 57 -1.90 7.52 -10.55
N ASN A 58 -0.88 6.81 -10.09
CA ASN A 58 -0.55 6.70 -8.68
C ASN A 58 0.13 8.00 -8.19
N PRO A 59 -0.54 8.84 -7.36
CA PRO A 59 0.00 10.13 -6.95
C PRO A 59 1.29 10.02 -6.12
N VAL A 60 1.56 8.84 -5.54
CA VAL A 60 2.80 8.61 -4.80
C VAL A 60 3.97 8.10 -5.65
N ALA A 61 3.78 7.94 -6.95
CA ALA A 61 4.85 7.53 -7.85
C ALA A 61 5.98 8.58 -7.88
N PRO A 62 7.27 8.18 -7.81
CA PRO A 62 8.39 9.12 -7.77
C PRO A 62 8.40 10.14 -8.93
N ALA A 63 8.07 9.71 -10.15
CA ALA A 63 8.03 10.58 -11.33
C ALA A 63 6.94 11.67 -11.26
N ILE A 64 5.84 11.41 -10.54
CA ILE A 64 4.76 12.38 -10.34
C ILE A 64 5.12 13.32 -9.20
N LYS A 65 5.65 12.78 -8.09
CA LYS A 65 6.14 13.59 -6.97
C LYS A 65 7.26 14.55 -7.38
N ALA A 66 8.14 14.12 -8.29
CA ALA A 66 9.20 14.94 -8.85
C ALA A 66 8.71 15.95 -9.90
N GLY A 67 7.43 15.89 -10.30
CA GLY A 67 6.87 16.76 -11.34
C GLY A 67 7.33 16.45 -12.76
N THR A 68 8.09 15.36 -12.96
CA THR A 68 8.52 14.91 -14.30
C THR A 68 7.33 14.49 -15.15
N ILE A 69 6.32 13.87 -14.53
CA ILE A 69 5.05 13.52 -15.16
C ILE A 69 3.95 14.32 -14.48
N VAL A 70 3.16 15.03 -15.29
CA VAL A 70 2.11 15.92 -14.83
C VAL A 70 0.77 15.44 -15.39
N PRO A 71 0.00 14.62 -14.66
CA PRO A 71 -1.20 13.96 -15.18
C PRO A 71 -2.25 14.91 -15.77
N TYR A 72 -2.42 16.10 -15.20
CA TYR A 72 -3.42 17.07 -15.67
C TYR A 72 -3.09 17.72 -17.02
N ARG A 73 -1.86 17.53 -17.53
CA ARG A 73 -1.43 18.04 -18.84
C ARG A 73 -1.42 16.96 -19.92
N LEU A 74 -1.77 15.72 -19.57
CA LEU A 74 -1.73 14.59 -20.49
C LEU A 74 -3.09 14.36 -21.12
N ASP A 75 -3.09 14.12 -22.43
CA ASP A 75 -4.21 13.50 -23.11
C ASP A 75 -4.25 11.98 -22.87
N GLU A 76 -5.36 11.37 -23.23
CA GLU A 76 -5.62 9.94 -23.06
C GLU A 76 -4.57 9.05 -23.73
N ARG A 77 -4.19 9.36 -24.98
CA ARG A 77 -3.27 8.53 -25.78
C ARG A 77 -1.87 8.57 -25.18
N SER A 78 -1.41 9.77 -24.81
CA SER A 78 -0.14 9.98 -24.14
C SER A 78 -0.10 9.28 -22.76
N ALA A 79 -1.19 9.37 -21.99
CA ALA A 79 -1.28 8.69 -20.71
C ALA A 79 -1.22 7.16 -20.85
N LEU A 80 -1.98 6.55 -21.78
CA LEU A 80 -1.92 5.11 -22.04
C LEU A 80 -0.51 4.64 -22.43
N ALA A 81 0.20 5.40 -23.27
CA ALA A 81 1.57 5.07 -23.65
C ALA A 81 2.50 5.04 -22.44
N LEU A 82 2.42 6.04 -21.55
CA LEU A 82 3.21 6.09 -20.32
C LEU A 82 2.89 4.93 -19.36
N LEU A 83 1.61 4.62 -19.16
CA LEU A 83 1.18 3.54 -18.26
C LEU A 83 1.64 2.17 -18.77
N ARG A 84 1.64 1.95 -20.08
CA ARG A 84 2.15 0.71 -20.69
C ARG A 84 3.64 0.55 -20.54
N HIS A 85 4.40 1.62 -20.76
CA HIS A 85 5.86 1.59 -20.63
C HIS A 85 6.32 1.52 -19.16
N ASN A 86 5.54 2.09 -18.25
CA ASN A 86 5.84 2.06 -16.83
C ASN A 86 4.58 1.74 -16.00
N PRO A 87 4.25 0.44 -15.82
CA PRO A 87 3.08 0.01 -15.07
C PRO A 87 3.04 0.47 -13.61
N LEU A 88 4.19 0.88 -13.03
CA LEU A 88 4.24 1.39 -11.66
C LEU A 88 3.59 2.77 -11.51
N LEU A 89 3.32 3.45 -12.62
CA LEU A 89 2.56 4.70 -12.66
C LEU A 89 1.05 4.46 -12.49
N ILE A 90 0.54 3.25 -12.71
CA ILE A 90 -0.89 2.95 -12.63
C ILE A 90 -1.39 3.11 -11.20
N ARG A 91 -2.52 3.79 -11.03
CA ARG A 91 -3.24 3.89 -9.74
C ARG A 91 -3.63 2.49 -9.27
N ARG A 92 -3.44 2.23 -7.97
CA ARG A 92 -3.55 0.90 -7.38
C ARG A 92 -4.36 0.93 -6.07
N PRO A 93 -4.94 -0.19 -5.64
CA PRO A 93 -4.99 -1.49 -6.34
C PRO A 93 -5.88 -1.48 -7.59
N LEU A 94 -5.68 -2.44 -8.51
CA LEU A 94 -6.70 -2.76 -9.51
C LEU A 94 -7.41 -4.04 -9.07
N LEU A 95 -8.73 -4.05 -9.17
CA LEU A 95 -9.59 -5.13 -8.74
C LEU A 95 -10.38 -5.64 -9.94
N GLN A 96 -10.49 -6.96 -10.08
CA GLN A 96 -11.32 -7.59 -11.11
C GLN A 96 -12.09 -8.74 -10.49
N VAL A 97 -13.40 -8.79 -10.74
CA VAL A 97 -14.29 -9.90 -10.38
C VAL A 97 -15.14 -10.22 -11.61
N GLY A 98 -14.92 -11.38 -12.23
CA GLY A 98 -15.50 -11.69 -13.52
C GLY A 98 -15.15 -10.63 -14.57
N GLU A 99 -16.17 -10.01 -15.15
CA GLU A 99 -16.02 -8.94 -16.14
C GLU A 99 -15.95 -7.53 -15.53
N GLU A 100 -16.35 -7.37 -14.28
CA GLU A 100 -16.37 -6.04 -13.65
C GLU A 100 -14.99 -5.72 -13.06
N ARG A 101 -14.54 -4.49 -13.29
CA ARG A 101 -13.18 -4.02 -13.01
C ARG A 101 -13.25 -2.69 -12.30
N ARG A 102 -12.43 -2.50 -11.27
CA ARG A 102 -12.37 -1.28 -10.45
C ARG A 102 -10.96 -0.86 -10.13
N VAL A 103 -10.80 0.42 -9.86
CA VAL A 103 -9.52 1.06 -9.55
C VAL A 103 -9.57 1.72 -8.19
N GLY A 104 -8.53 1.49 -7.40
CA GLY A 104 -8.48 1.90 -6.01
C GLY A 104 -9.23 0.93 -5.09
N PHE A 105 -9.29 1.31 -3.81
CA PHE A 105 -9.97 0.52 -2.79
C PHE A 105 -10.90 1.44 -2.01
N ASP A 106 -12.13 1.56 -2.49
CA ASP A 106 -13.23 2.23 -1.78
C ASP A 106 -14.08 1.16 -1.11
N VAL A 107 -14.07 1.15 0.22
CA VAL A 107 -14.75 0.14 1.03
C VAL A 107 -16.25 0.12 0.75
N ALA A 108 -16.92 1.28 0.70
CA ALA A 108 -18.35 1.34 0.48
C ALA A 108 -18.72 0.86 -0.93
N ALA A 109 -17.92 1.25 -1.93
CA ALA A 109 -18.15 0.84 -3.31
C ALA A 109 -17.89 -0.65 -3.53
N ILE A 110 -16.92 -1.24 -2.83
CA ILE A 110 -16.61 -2.68 -2.90
C ILE A 110 -17.64 -3.49 -2.13
N ASP A 111 -18.11 -2.99 -0.98
CA ASP A 111 -19.19 -3.63 -0.21
C ASP A 111 -20.48 -3.72 -1.02
N ALA A 112 -20.91 -2.62 -1.63
CA ALA A 112 -22.07 -2.61 -2.52
C ALA A 112 -21.92 -3.51 -3.75
N TRP A 113 -20.67 -3.83 -4.16
CA TRP A 113 -20.37 -4.63 -5.33
C TRP A 113 -20.33 -6.14 -5.04
N ILE A 114 -19.45 -6.56 -4.13
CA ILE A 114 -19.17 -7.98 -3.85
C ILE A 114 -19.54 -8.41 -2.43
N GLY A 115 -19.92 -7.46 -1.57
CA GLY A 115 -20.31 -7.69 -0.17
C GLY A 115 -19.10 -7.89 0.73
N LEU A 116 -18.73 -6.86 1.48
CA LEU A 116 -17.75 -6.93 2.55
C LEU A 116 -18.53 -7.19 3.83
N ARG A 117 -18.64 -8.47 4.26
CA ARG A 117 -19.35 -8.83 5.51
C ARG A 117 -19.04 -7.82 6.61
N GLU A 118 -20.05 -7.42 7.37
CA GLU A 118 -19.87 -6.60 8.57
C GLU A 118 -18.77 -7.23 9.43
N LEU A 119 -17.58 -6.63 9.37
CA LEU A 119 -16.52 -6.97 10.30
C LEU A 119 -17.09 -6.63 11.67
N PRO A 120 -17.08 -7.55 12.66
CA PRO A 120 -17.56 -7.23 13.99
C PRO A 120 -16.83 -5.97 14.45
N ALA A 121 -17.58 -4.97 14.91
CA ALA A 121 -17.08 -3.68 15.34
C ALA A 121 -16.04 -3.87 16.44
N GLY A 122 -14.77 -3.96 16.04
CA GLY A 122 -13.62 -4.18 16.88
C GLY A 122 -12.51 -3.28 16.38
N ASP A 123 -12.48 -2.07 16.93
CA ASP A 123 -11.40 -1.08 16.91
C ASP A 123 -10.41 -1.16 15.72
N LEU A 124 -10.83 -0.62 14.58
CA LEU A 124 -9.91 -0.29 13.48
C LEU A 124 -8.99 0.90 13.83
N GLU A 125 -9.19 1.54 14.99
CA GLU A 125 -8.42 2.67 15.55
C GLU A 125 -7.54 2.27 16.75
N ALA A 126 -7.36 0.98 17.07
CA ALA A 126 -6.34 0.59 18.04
C ALA A 126 -5.04 0.23 17.31
N CYS A 127 -4.32 1.28 16.89
CA CYS A 127 -2.87 1.16 16.75
C CYS A 127 -2.27 0.99 18.17
N GLN A 128 -2.50 -0.16 18.82
CA GLN A 128 -1.63 -0.58 19.91
C GLN A 128 -0.28 -0.84 19.26
N ARG A 129 0.57 0.19 19.36
CA ARG A 129 2.01 0.06 19.30
C ARG A 129 2.35 -1.16 20.15
N ASN A 130 2.57 -2.30 19.50
CA ASN A 130 3.41 -3.34 20.05
C ASN A 130 4.82 -2.74 20.04
N ARG A 131 5.07 -1.79 20.96
CA ARG A 131 6.42 -1.46 21.40
C ARG A 131 6.98 -2.81 21.77
N GLY A 132 7.95 -3.26 20.98
CA GLY A 132 8.45 -4.62 21.02
C GLY A 132 8.55 -5.09 22.45
N ALA A 133 7.99 -6.26 22.73
CA ALA A 133 8.33 -7.00 23.92
C ALA A 133 9.86 -7.08 23.94
N VAL A 134 10.47 -6.22 24.73
CA VAL A 134 11.88 -6.31 25.07
C VAL A 134 11.99 -7.67 25.74
N ARG A 135 12.53 -8.64 24.99
CA ARG A 135 12.96 -9.90 25.58
C ARG A 135 14.11 -9.54 26.51
N THR A 136 13.79 -9.34 27.78
CA THR A 136 14.80 -9.20 28.83
C THR A 136 15.46 -10.56 28.97
N PHE A 137 16.66 -10.71 28.41
CA PHE A 137 17.52 -11.83 28.75
C PHE A 137 18.20 -11.49 30.07
N HIS A 138 17.94 -12.29 31.11
CA HIS A 138 18.76 -12.27 32.31
C HIS A 138 20.05 -13.04 32.03
N VAL A 139 21.17 -12.31 31.92
CA VAL A 139 22.49 -12.92 32.09
C VAL A 139 22.80 -12.88 33.58
N GLN A 140 22.90 -14.06 34.19
CA GLN A 140 23.45 -14.18 35.54
C GLN A 140 24.97 -14.00 35.43
N THR A 141 25.48 -12.86 35.84
CA THR A 141 26.89 -12.72 36.20
C THR A 141 27.04 -13.17 37.66
N ALA A 142 28.08 -13.99 37.91
CA ALA A 142 28.44 -14.42 39.25
C ALA A 142 28.97 -13.23 40.07
N GLY A 143 28.07 -12.46 40.67
CA GLY A 143 28.39 -11.28 41.48
C GLY A 143 27.25 -10.26 41.44
N GLY A 144 26.23 -10.45 42.28
CA GLY A 144 25.00 -9.66 42.26
C GLY A 144 25.21 -8.17 42.56
N ALA A 145 24.97 -7.31 41.56
CA ALA A 145 24.46 -5.95 41.71
C ALA A 145 23.95 -5.46 40.33
N ALA A 146 22.76 -4.86 40.28
CA ALA A 146 22.16 -4.31 39.06
C ALA A 146 22.01 -2.79 39.17
N TYR A 147 22.48 -2.04 38.16
CA TYR A 147 22.25 -0.60 38.03
C TYR A 147 21.58 -0.30 36.67
N PRO A 148 20.55 0.56 36.61
CA PRO A 148 19.88 0.91 35.36
C PRO A 148 20.58 2.07 34.64
N CYS A 149 21.01 1.88 33.39
CA CYS A 149 21.49 2.97 32.54
C CYS A 149 20.31 3.59 31.76
N ARG A 150 20.00 4.86 32.01
CA ARG A 150 19.19 5.72 31.13
C ARG A 150 20.12 6.43 30.15
N PHE A 151 19.81 6.39 28.85
CA PHE A 151 20.40 7.27 27.86
C PHE A 151 19.37 8.39 27.60
N ASP A 152 19.52 9.50 28.29
CA ASP A 152 18.92 10.78 27.91
C ASP A 152 19.92 11.48 27.00
N GLU A 153 19.49 11.84 25.78
CA GLU A 153 20.30 12.55 24.80
C GLU A 153 19.91 14.04 24.83
N PRO A 154 20.80 14.96 25.25
CA PRO A 154 20.69 16.39 24.91
C PRO A 154 21.68 16.77 23.79
N PRO A 155 21.42 17.87 23.06
CA PRO A 155 22.08 18.17 21.80
C PRO A 155 23.54 18.58 22.03
N ALA A 156 24.46 17.93 21.33
CA ALA A 156 25.87 18.31 21.35
C ALA A 156 26.09 19.56 20.50
N ASP A 157 26.29 20.68 21.20
CA ASP A 157 27.01 21.87 20.77
C ASP A 157 28.31 21.46 20.05
N ALA A 158 28.43 21.87 18.79
CA ALA A 158 29.61 21.65 17.97
C ALA A 158 30.70 22.65 18.38
N SER A 159 31.35 22.41 19.51
CA SER A 159 32.63 23.07 19.80
C SER A 159 33.50 22.26 20.77
N ARG A 160 34.72 21.93 20.28
CA ARG A 160 35.91 21.44 21.02
C ARG A 160 35.90 19.91 21.27
N CYS A 161 36.91 19.09 20.94
CA CYS A 161 38.36 19.30 20.84
C CYS A 161 39.02 18.36 19.81
N ARG A 162 40.07 18.88 19.16
CA ARG A 162 41.27 18.14 18.71
C ARG A 162 42.20 17.92 19.93
N PRO A 163 43.33 17.22 19.71
CA PRO A 163 43.48 15.80 19.43
C PRO A 163 43.55 14.97 20.73
#